data_AF-A0A875S5D0-F1
#
_entry.id   AF-A0A875S5D0-F1
#
_cell.length_a   1.000
_cell.length_b   1.000
_cell.length_c   1.000
_cell.angle_alpha   90.00
_cell.angle_beta   90.00
_cell.angle_gamma   90.00
#
_symmetry.space_group_name_H-M   'P 1'
#
loop_
_entity.id
_entity.type
_entity.pdbx_description
1 polymer ?
#
loop_
_entity_poly.entity_id
_entity_poly.type
_entity_poly.pdbx_seq_one_letter_code
_entity_poly.pdbx_strand_id
1 'polypeptide(L)'
;MAYHDSDIPSPKTHLHTLLPGIPDSIMDVRATISEDHLMNATHIIFDYINQLCTLASLHDHASSQTLKSLLETAKTIQIFKTGGNCPWNHYERRTSDSSEWSVYDEIMVCVVSECLLANQITFGTLSKQRRAEMTDDKWKKSHNLLKLSFTLLNSFRPLVEDTPAASHKVHINYAYHSNTILTQFIVIMKNLYQTSDQVDSQFGVFDKLPSNVGTYRKIIIFIYNEYSVLGSIGQTSYLTYIHFLEIIYCYYSAVMYYKNNELGIALGLVQYGLLNAVENNPIKSKLKIWKKKNQVNTKGKLKEGKLLDDKVHLSRQFTKDFPPLYQSILVVVSRLLEILYFKFSKMNEIISFSHIVEPSEIQAKYLFKSSDLPAGLQVPPSGVDSFIPDCIQTEGSSSALPARNYF
;
A
#
# COMPACT_ATOMS: atom_id res chain seq x y z
N MET A 1 2.13 6.15 0.13
CA MET A 1 1.40 6.81 1.20
C MET A 1 2.42 6.97 2.31
N ALA A 2 3.05 8.13 2.41
CA ALA A 2 3.82 8.45 3.61
C ALA A 2 2.76 8.74 4.64
N TYR A 3 2.46 7.77 5.48
CA TYR A 3 2.05 8.14 6.83
C TYR A 3 3.24 8.91 7.37
N HIS A 4 3.07 10.19 7.66
CA HIS A 4 3.86 10.75 8.74
C HIS A 4 3.46 9.94 9.98
N ASP A 5 4.40 9.63 10.87
CA ASP A 5 4.12 8.88 12.10
C ASP A 5 2.96 9.50 12.92
N SER A 6 2.59 10.75 12.61
CA SER A 6 1.53 11.58 13.15
C SER A 6 0.11 11.40 12.58
N ASP A 7 -0.25 10.30 11.90
CA ASP A 7 -1.60 10.14 11.32
C ASP A 7 -2.34 8.86 11.77
N ILE A 8 -1.74 8.08 12.68
CA ILE A 8 -2.38 6.87 13.20
C ILE A 8 -3.21 7.25 14.42
N PRO A 9 -4.48 6.80 14.51
CA PRO A 9 -5.24 7.08 15.70
C PRO A 9 -4.63 6.41 16.91
N SER A 10 -4.34 7.20 17.95
CA SER A 10 -3.82 6.73 19.23
C SER A 10 -4.63 7.27 20.41
N PRO A 11 -4.69 6.55 21.55
CA PRO A 11 -5.37 7.03 22.74
C PRO A 11 -4.72 8.31 23.29
N LYS A 12 -5.53 9.31 23.64
CA LYS A 12 -5.05 10.45 24.44
C LYS A 12 -4.70 10.00 25.85
N THR A 13 -3.51 10.37 26.31
CA THR A 13 -2.96 10.06 27.65
C THR A 13 -3.56 10.91 28.77
N HIS A 14 -4.08 12.09 28.43
CA HIS A 14 -4.75 12.99 29.35
C HIS A 14 -6.14 13.23 28.82
N LEU A 15 -7.16 12.49 29.25
CA LEU A 15 -8.56 12.94 29.24
C LEU A 15 -9.56 11.85 29.72
N HIS A 16 -10.65 12.38 30.32
CA HIS A 16 -11.96 11.79 30.64
C HIS A 16 -12.09 10.88 31.86
N THR A 17 -12.92 11.34 32.81
CA THR A 17 -13.48 10.51 33.88
C THR A 17 -14.26 9.37 33.24
N LEU A 18 -13.87 8.13 33.53
CA LEU A 18 -14.67 6.95 33.21
C LEU A 18 -16.10 7.13 33.72
N LEU A 19 -17.07 6.69 32.92
CA LEU A 19 -18.43 6.58 33.41
C LEU A 19 -18.56 5.40 34.40
N PRO A 20 -19.38 5.53 35.45
CA PRO A 20 -19.62 4.46 36.39
C PRO A 20 -20.10 3.17 35.70
N GLY A 21 -19.58 2.02 36.09
CA GLY A 21 -19.94 0.71 35.54
C GLY A 21 -19.02 0.18 34.44
N ILE A 22 -18.05 0.98 33.99
CA ILE A 22 -16.98 0.50 33.11
C ILE A 22 -15.84 -0.08 33.97
N PRO A 23 -15.39 -1.32 33.74
CA PRO A 23 -14.29 -1.92 34.50
C PRO A 23 -12.96 -1.16 34.31
N ASP A 24 -12.22 -0.95 35.40
CA ASP A 24 -10.91 -0.26 35.37
C ASP A 24 -9.91 -0.94 34.42
N SER A 25 -9.99 -2.27 34.28
CA SER A 25 -9.12 -3.07 33.40
C SER A 25 -9.18 -2.63 31.93
N ILE A 26 -10.32 -2.07 31.47
CA ILE A 26 -10.46 -1.52 30.12
C ILE A 26 -9.50 -0.33 29.94
N MET A 27 -9.39 0.55 30.94
CA MET A 27 -8.50 1.70 30.87
C MET A 27 -7.04 1.33 31.05
N ASP A 28 -6.75 0.35 31.90
CA ASP A 28 -5.39 -0.16 32.07
C ASP A 28 -4.82 -0.64 30.74
N VAL A 29 -5.59 -1.45 30.00
CA VAL A 29 -5.20 -1.93 28.67
C VAL A 29 -5.09 -0.77 27.68
N ARG A 30 -6.09 0.13 27.63
CA ARG A 30 -6.08 1.31 26.76
C ARG A 30 -4.83 2.17 26.96
N ALA A 31 -4.41 2.38 28.20
CA ALA A 31 -3.24 3.19 28.55
C ALA A 31 -1.91 2.57 28.12
N THR A 32 -1.87 1.24 27.89
CA THR A 32 -0.67 0.56 27.39
C THR A 32 -0.47 0.67 25.87
N ILE A 33 -1.48 1.13 25.13
CA ILE A 33 -1.37 1.36 23.68
C ILE A 33 -0.48 2.60 23.45
N SER A 34 0.74 2.37 22.97
CA SER A 34 1.77 3.38 22.78
C SER A 34 2.21 3.45 21.31
N GLU A 35 2.28 4.67 20.77
CA GLU A 35 2.82 4.95 19.43
C GLU A 35 4.32 4.62 19.31
N ASP A 36 5.07 4.63 20.42
CA ASP A 36 6.50 4.34 20.43
C ASP A 36 6.81 2.85 20.22
N HIS A 37 5.82 1.98 20.46
CA HIS A 37 5.98 0.52 20.42
C HIS A 37 4.96 -0.13 19.48
N LEU A 38 5.00 0.25 18.20
CA LEU A 38 4.02 -0.14 17.16
C LEU A 38 3.66 -1.64 17.16
N MET A 39 4.65 -2.54 17.25
CA MET A 39 4.41 -3.99 17.28
C MET A 39 3.64 -4.44 18.53
N ASN A 40 3.94 -3.84 19.69
CA ASN A 40 3.21 -4.15 20.91
C ASN A 40 1.81 -3.56 20.85
N ALA A 41 1.68 -2.33 20.32
CA ALA A 41 0.40 -1.66 20.12
C ALA A 41 -0.55 -2.52 19.28
N THR A 42 -0.07 -3.18 18.22
CA THR A 42 -0.93 -4.05 17.41
C THR A 42 -1.51 -5.23 18.20
N HIS A 43 -0.67 -5.87 19.03
CA HIS A 43 -1.13 -6.97 19.89
C HIS A 43 -2.13 -6.49 20.94
N ILE A 44 -1.82 -5.38 21.61
CA ILE A 44 -2.66 -4.80 22.66
C ILE A 44 -4.01 -4.35 22.09
N ILE A 45 -4.04 -3.71 20.91
CA ILE A 45 -5.29 -3.27 20.28
C ILE A 45 -6.18 -4.45 19.94
N PHE A 46 -5.62 -5.55 19.44
CA PHE A 46 -6.40 -6.75 19.12
C PHE A 46 -7.06 -7.36 20.37
N ASP A 47 -6.28 -7.49 21.46
CA ASP A 47 -6.81 -7.97 22.75
C ASP A 47 -7.82 -6.98 23.35
N TYR A 48 -7.60 -5.68 23.17
CA TYR A 48 -8.51 -4.63 23.64
C TYR A 48 -9.85 -4.67 22.90
N ILE A 49 -9.86 -4.90 21.57
CA ILE A 49 -11.09 -5.12 20.80
C ILE A 49 -11.88 -6.31 21.38
N ASN A 50 -11.21 -7.43 21.69
CA ASN A 50 -11.84 -8.58 22.32
C ASN A 50 -12.47 -8.26 23.69
N GLN A 51 -11.77 -7.48 24.53
CA GLN A 51 -12.30 -7.06 25.82
C GLN A 51 -13.51 -6.13 25.68
N LEU A 52 -13.50 -5.20 24.72
CA LEU A 52 -14.64 -4.32 24.44
C LEU A 52 -15.86 -5.11 23.91
N CYS A 53 -15.64 -6.10 23.04
CA CYS A 53 -16.71 -7.01 22.61
C CYS A 53 -17.25 -7.85 23.77
N THR A 54 -16.39 -8.28 24.69
CA THR A 54 -16.80 -9.00 25.91
C THR A 54 -17.62 -8.09 26.82
N LEU A 55 -17.22 -6.83 27.00
CA LEU A 55 -18.01 -5.85 27.76
C LEU A 55 -19.41 -5.65 27.17
N ALA A 56 -19.51 -5.54 25.84
CA ALA A 56 -20.79 -5.47 25.15
C ALA A 56 -21.64 -6.73 25.34
N SER A 57 -21.02 -7.91 25.32
CA SER A 57 -21.70 -9.20 25.53
C SER A 57 -22.33 -9.32 26.92
N LEU A 58 -21.71 -8.76 27.96
CA LEU A 58 -22.24 -8.81 29.33
C LEU A 58 -23.49 -7.94 29.51
N HIS A 59 -23.68 -6.95 28.62
CA HIS A 59 -24.86 -6.09 28.58
C HIS A 59 -25.94 -6.62 27.64
N ASP A 60 -25.64 -7.62 26.82
CA ASP A 60 -26.59 -8.25 25.92
C ASP A 60 -27.22 -9.48 26.58
N HIS A 61 -28.53 -9.45 26.79
CA HIS A 61 -29.29 -10.57 27.37
C HIS A 61 -29.78 -11.59 26.33
N ALA A 62 -29.39 -11.44 25.06
CA ALA A 62 -29.78 -12.36 24.00
C ALA A 62 -29.09 -13.73 24.11
N SER A 63 -29.84 -14.80 23.80
CA SER A 63 -29.37 -16.19 23.88
C SER A 63 -28.46 -16.64 22.72
N SER A 64 -28.32 -15.82 21.68
CA SER A 64 -27.43 -16.07 20.53
C SER A 64 -26.77 -14.76 20.14
N GLN A 65 -25.50 -14.59 20.48
CA GLN A 65 -24.76 -13.37 20.18
C GLN A 65 -24.10 -13.47 18.80
N THR A 66 -24.29 -12.43 18.00
CA THR A 66 -23.60 -12.24 16.71
C THR A 66 -22.74 -10.99 16.81
N LEU A 67 -21.70 -10.86 15.98
CA LEU A 67 -20.89 -9.63 15.98
C LEU A 67 -21.74 -8.38 15.72
N LYS A 68 -22.76 -8.50 14.85
CA LYS A 68 -23.71 -7.42 14.59
C LYS A 68 -24.51 -7.06 15.85
N SER A 69 -25.09 -8.02 16.55
CA SER A 69 -25.86 -7.73 17.78
C SER A 69 -24.99 -7.13 18.87
N LEU A 70 -23.75 -7.61 19.03
CA LEU A 70 -22.78 -7.02 19.96
C LEU A 70 -22.47 -5.57 19.62
N LEU A 71 -22.30 -5.23 18.34
CA LEU A 71 -22.03 -3.85 17.93
C LEU A 71 -23.24 -2.93 18.16
N GLU A 72 -24.47 -3.42 17.99
CA GLU A 72 -25.68 -2.65 18.33
C GLU A 72 -25.76 -2.38 19.84
N THR A 73 -25.49 -3.39 20.68
CA THR A 73 -25.39 -3.20 22.14
C THR A 73 -24.25 -2.25 22.52
N ALA A 74 -23.10 -2.35 21.84
CA ALA A 74 -21.94 -1.50 22.11
C ALA A 74 -22.22 -0.01 21.87
N LYS A 75 -23.17 0.35 21.00
CA LYS A 75 -23.59 1.74 20.78
C LYS A 75 -24.27 2.34 22.01
N THR A 76 -24.90 1.53 22.86
CA THR A 76 -25.65 2.01 24.03
C THR A 76 -24.77 2.15 25.27
N ILE A 77 -23.57 1.57 25.27
CA ILE A 77 -22.65 1.59 26.42
C ILE A 77 -21.70 2.78 26.26
N GLN A 78 -21.87 3.81 27.08
CA GLN A 78 -21.01 4.99 27.07
C GLN A 78 -19.77 4.77 27.95
N ILE A 79 -18.59 5.04 27.40
CA ILE A 79 -17.31 4.94 28.12
C ILE A 79 -16.91 6.32 28.68
N PHE A 80 -16.97 7.36 27.83
CA PHE A 80 -16.48 8.69 28.17
C PHE A 80 -17.52 9.77 27.91
N LYS A 81 -17.52 10.81 28.77
CA LYS A 81 -18.07 12.12 28.44
C LYS A 81 -17.00 12.95 27.77
N THR A 82 -17.17 13.21 26.48
CA THR A 82 -16.15 13.84 25.63
C THR A 82 -16.26 15.36 25.61
N GLY A 83 -17.43 15.92 25.91
CA GLY A 83 -17.68 17.36 25.80
C GLY A 83 -17.41 17.91 24.39
N GLY A 84 -17.54 17.06 23.36
CA GLY A 84 -17.26 17.40 21.95
C GLY A 84 -15.81 17.13 21.49
N ASN A 85 -14.92 16.64 22.36
CA ASN A 85 -13.53 16.32 21.99
C ASN A 85 -13.33 14.82 21.71
N CYS A 86 -12.69 14.46 20.59
CA CYS A 86 -12.35 13.05 20.35
C CYS A 86 -11.30 12.54 21.37
N PRO A 87 -11.49 11.37 22.01
CA PRO A 87 -10.54 10.81 22.98
C PRO A 87 -9.32 10.13 22.31
N TRP A 88 -9.24 10.16 20.98
CA TRP A 88 -8.12 9.69 20.18
C TRP A 88 -7.46 10.86 19.45
N ASN A 89 -6.13 10.82 19.32
CA ASN A 89 -5.41 11.70 18.41
C ASN A 89 -5.66 11.25 16.97
N HIS A 90 -5.51 12.17 16.01
CA HIS A 90 -5.57 11.85 14.57
C HIS A 90 -6.85 11.15 14.10
N TYR A 91 -7.95 11.32 14.87
CA TYR A 91 -9.27 10.79 14.54
C TYR A 91 -10.31 11.90 14.62
N GLU A 92 -10.88 12.25 13.47
CA GLU A 92 -11.92 13.27 13.41
C GLU A 92 -13.31 12.63 13.39
N ARG A 93 -14.13 12.95 14.40
CA ARG A 93 -15.56 12.63 14.42
C ARG A 93 -16.33 13.87 13.95
N ARG A 94 -17.00 13.79 12.79
CA ARG A 94 -17.76 14.91 12.19
C ARG A 94 -19.10 15.22 12.86
N THR A 95 -19.43 14.60 13.98
CA THR A 95 -20.71 14.81 14.67
C THR A 95 -20.55 15.88 15.74
N SER A 96 -21.07 17.07 15.48
CA SER A 96 -21.16 18.20 16.42
C SER A 96 -22.02 17.93 17.66
N ASP A 97 -22.79 16.84 17.67
CA ASP A 97 -23.93 16.69 18.57
C ASP A 97 -23.79 15.57 19.61
N SER A 98 -22.71 14.77 19.57
CA SER A 98 -22.49 13.67 20.52
C SER A 98 -21.43 14.05 21.56
N SER A 99 -21.88 14.38 22.76
CA SER A 99 -21.03 14.64 23.93
C SER A 99 -20.51 13.36 24.62
N GLU A 100 -20.76 12.20 24.01
CA GLU A 100 -20.53 10.89 24.60
C GLU A 100 -19.76 9.98 23.61
N TRP A 101 -18.93 9.08 24.16
CA TRP A 101 -18.14 8.13 23.39
C TRP A 101 -18.46 6.72 23.84
N SER A 102 -18.98 5.93 22.90
CA SER A 102 -19.48 4.59 23.18
C SER A 102 -18.41 3.51 23.03
N VAL A 103 -18.71 2.31 23.53
CA VAL A 103 -17.91 1.10 23.26
C VAL A 103 -17.82 0.84 21.76
N TYR A 104 -18.89 1.09 21.00
CA TYR A 104 -18.87 0.98 19.54
C TYR A 104 -17.83 1.93 18.91
N ASP A 105 -17.82 3.20 19.34
CA ASP A 105 -16.88 4.20 18.82
C ASP A 105 -15.43 3.78 19.10
N GLU A 106 -15.16 3.28 20.31
CA GLU A 106 -13.85 2.77 20.71
C GLU A 106 -13.41 1.57 19.87
N ILE A 107 -14.29 0.58 19.64
CA ILE A 107 -14.00 -0.59 18.78
C ILE A 107 -13.68 -0.13 17.36
N MET A 108 -14.47 0.79 16.79
CA MET A 108 -14.27 1.25 15.42
C MET A 108 -12.94 1.97 15.23
N VAL A 109 -12.54 2.82 16.19
CA VAL A 109 -11.23 3.47 16.13
C VAL A 109 -10.12 2.44 16.28
N CYS A 110 -10.22 1.50 17.21
CA CYS A 110 -9.23 0.44 17.38
C CYS A 110 -9.03 -0.39 16.10
N VAL A 111 -10.11 -0.76 15.41
CA VAL A 111 -10.03 -1.48 14.12
C VAL A 111 -9.29 -0.65 13.07
N VAL A 112 -9.59 0.65 12.98
CA VAL A 112 -8.88 1.56 12.06
C VAL A 112 -7.40 1.66 12.45
N SER A 113 -7.08 1.92 13.71
CA SER A 113 -5.72 2.01 14.24
C SER A 113 -4.91 0.77 13.93
N GLU A 114 -5.45 -0.42 14.19
CA GLU A 114 -4.75 -1.69 13.93
C GLU A 114 -4.37 -1.83 12.45
N CYS A 115 -5.30 -1.49 11.55
CA CYS A 115 -5.04 -1.56 10.11
C CYS A 115 -3.96 -0.55 9.66
N LEU A 116 -3.95 0.64 10.26
CA LEU A 116 -2.97 1.68 9.92
C LEU A 116 -1.59 1.39 10.53
N LEU A 117 -1.54 0.83 11.74
CA LEU A 117 -0.32 0.33 12.36
C LEU A 117 0.31 -0.80 11.53
N ALA A 118 -0.50 -1.78 11.10
CA ALA A 118 -0.04 -2.85 10.23
C ALA A 118 0.58 -2.33 8.92
N ASN A 119 -0.03 -1.29 8.32
CA ASN A 119 0.53 -0.59 7.17
C ASN A 119 1.89 0.04 7.51
N GLN A 120 1.98 0.82 8.59
CA GLN A 120 3.20 1.53 8.97
C GLN A 120 4.34 0.57 9.34
N ILE A 121 4.06 -0.48 10.11
CA ILE A 121 5.03 -1.54 10.43
C ILE A 121 5.52 -2.22 9.16
N THR A 122 4.62 -2.50 8.21
CA THR A 122 4.98 -3.07 6.91
C THR A 122 5.90 -2.14 6.13
N PHE A 123 5.56 -0.85 6.03
CA PHE A 123 6.41 0.17 5.41
C PHE A 123 7.77 0.28 6.10
N GLY A 124 7.80 0.32 7.42
CA GLY A 124 9.02 0.37 8.24
C GLY A 124 9.91 -0.85 8.04
N THR A 125 9.30 -2.04 8.01
CA THR A 125 10.00 -3.32 7.76
C THR A 125 10.62 -3.35 6.38
N LEU A 126 9.90 -2.89 5.35
CA LEU A 126 10.39 -2.95 3.97
C LEU A 126 11.36 -1.80 3.64
N SER A 127 11.21 -0.62 4.26
CA SER A 127 12.04 0.56 3.99
C SER A 127 13.44 0.50 4.61
N LYS A 128 13.58 -0.11 5.78
CA LYS A 128 14.86 -0.18 6.52
C LYS A 128 15.85 -1.19 5.93
N GLN A 129 15.41 -2.03 4.99
CA GLN A 129 16.19 -3.16 4.49
C GLN A 129 16.90 -2.80 3.20
N ARG A 130 18.19 -3.14 3.11
CA ARG A 130 18.88 -3.07 1.82
C ARG A 130 18.34 -4.17 0.91
N ARG A 131 18.38 -3.94 -0.42
CA ARG A 131 17.97 -4.91 -1.44
C ARG A 131 18.48 -6.33 -1.16
N ALA A 132 19.77 -6.46 -0.86
CA ALA A 132 20.44 -7.74 -0.61
C ALA A 132 20.00 -8.46 0.69
N GLU A 133 19.29 -7.77 1.60
CA GLU A 133 18.86 -8.30 2.90
C GLU A 133 17.39 -8.73 2.87
N MET A 134 16.69 -8.56 1.74
CA MET A 134 15.27 -8.85 1.61
C MET A 134 15.01 -10.35 1.40
N THR A 135 14.68 -11.07 2.48
CA THR A 135 14.39 -12.51 2.44
C THR A 135 12.92 -12.81 2.20
N ASP A 136 12.60 -14.03 1.76
CA ASP A 136 11.21 -14.49 1.60
C ASP A 136 10.42 -14.42 2.92
N ASP A 137 11.08 -14.63 4.05
CA ASP A 137 10.44 -14.54 5.36
C ASP A 137 10.01 -13.12 5.71
N LYS A 138 10.78 -12.10 5.31
CA LYS A 138 10.39 -10.69 5.51
C LYS A 138 9.15 -10.34 4.69
N TRP A 139 9.09 -10.79 3.43
CA TRP A 139 7.90 -10.64 2.59
C TRP A 139 6.68 -11.34 3.20
N LYS A 140 6.86 -12.57 3.69
CA LYS A 140 5.79 -13.33 4.36
C LYS A 140 5.32 -12.65 5.64
N LYS A 141 6.24 -12.16 6.48
CA LYS A 141 5.92 -11.44 7.73
C LYS A 141 5.11 -10.18 7.44
N SER A 142 5.54 -9.33 6.50
CA SER A 142 4.78 -8.15 6.07
C SER A 142 3.41 -8.51 5.51
N HIS A 143 3.32 -9.52 4.64
CA HIS A 143 2.05 -9.96 4.08
C HIS A 143 1.08 -10.51 5.15
N ASN A 144 1.59 -11.30 6.10
CA ASN A 144 0.78 -11.87 7.18
C ASN A 144 0.23 -10.79 8.12
N LEU A 145 1.00 -9.72 8.36
CA LEU A 145 0.53 -8.59 9.14
C LEU A 145 -0.67 -7.88 8.47
N LEU A 146 -0.58 -7.60 7.16
CA LEU A 146 -1.70 -7.01 6.42
C LEU A 146 -2.91 -7.95 6.29
N LYS A 147 -2.66 -9.27 6.23
CA LYS A 147 -3.72 -10.28 6.30
C LYS A 147 -4.46 -10.22 7.62
N LEU A 148 -3.76 -10.02 8.75
CA LEU A 148 -4.39 -9.87 10.06
C LEU A 148 -5.34 -8.67 10.05
N SER A 149 -4.94 -7.54 9.49
CA SER A 149 -5.82 -6.37 9.33
C SER A 149 -7.07 -6.67 8.51
N PHE A 150 -6.97 -7.53 7.48
CA PHE A 150 -8.14 -7.95 6.72
C PHE A 150 -9.12 -8.82 7.53
N THR A 151 -8.68 -9.55 8.55
CA THR A 151 -9.60 -10.29 9.43
C THR A 151 -10.57 -9.34 10.13
N LEU A 152 -10.07 -8.21 10.63
CA LEU A 152 -10.87 -7.16 11.25
C LEU A 152 -11.70 -6.41 10.21
N LEU A 153 -11.10 -5.96 9.10
CA LEU A 153 -11.81 -5.21 8.06
C LEU A 153 -12.97 -6.00 7.47
N ASN A 154 -12.79 -7.28 7.17
CA ASN A 154 -13.85 -8.12 6.63
C ASN A 154 -15.02 -8.32 7.61
N SER A 155 -14.74 -8.27 8.91
CA SER A 155 -15.73 -8.51 9.96
C SER A 155 -16.49 -7.24 10.34
N PHE A 156 -15.79 -6.11 10.47
CA PHE A 156 -16.37 -4.86 10.97
C PHE A 156 -16.85 -3.93 9.87
N ARG A 157 -16.14 -3.83 8.73
CA ARG A 157 -16.50 -2.88 7.65
C ARG A 157 -17.94 -3.04 7.13
N PRO A 158 -18.47 -4.26 6.89
CA PRO A 158 -19.85 -4.42 6.41
C PRO A 158 -20.91 -4.01 7.44
N LEU A 159 -20.53 -3.87 8.71
CA LEU A 159 -21.42 -3.56 9.83
C LEU A 159 -21.44 -2.07 10.18
N VAL A 160 -20.60 -1.26 9.54
CA VAL A 160 -20.60 0.19 9.72
C VAL A 160 -21.76 0.80 8.93
N GLU A 161 -22.60 1.58 9.60
CA GLU A 161 -23.79 2.16 9.01
C GLU A 161 -23.51 3.13 7.84
N ASP A 162 -24.39 3.07 6.84
CA ASP A 162 -24.39 3.90 5.64
C ASP A 162 -25.16 5.21 5.86
N THR A 163 -24.79 5.98 6.89
CA THR A 163 -25.37 7.31 7.12
C THR A 163 -24.40 8.41 6.68
N PRO A 164 -24.88 9.52 6.07
CA PRO A 164 -24.04 10.67 5.69
C PRO A 164 -23.25 11.31 6.85
N ALA A 165 -23.64 11.01 8.09
CA ALA A 165 -22.99 11.48 9.32
C ALA A 165 -21.99 10.47 9.93
N ALA A 166 -21.88 9.24 9.40
CA ALA A 166 -21.04 8.18 9.97
C ALA A 166 -19.55 8.42 9.71
N SER A 167 -18.91 9.21 10.57
CA SER A 167 -17.46 9.47 10.53
C SER A 167 -16.60 8.19 10.48
N HIS A 168 -17.01 7.12 11.18
CA HIS A 168 -16.31 5.83 11.14
C HIS A 168 -16.26 5.20 9.75
N LYS A 169 -17.28 5.39 8.91
CA LYS A 169 -17.34 4.82 7.55
C LYS A 169 -16.22 5.38 6.67
N VAL A 170 -15.91 6.67 6.79
CA VAL A 170 -14.82 7.30 6.02
C VAL A 170 -13.48 6.69 6.43
N HIS A 171 -13.22 6.61 7.74
CA HIS A 171 -11.97 6.09 8.29
C HIS A 171 -11.76 4.60 7.99
N ILE A 172 -12.78 3.76 8.16
CA ILE A 172 -12.66 2.32 7.88
C ILE A 172 -12.50 2.02 6.39
N ASN A 173 -13.14 2.81 5.51
CA ASN A 173 -12.92 2.68 4.07
C ASN A 173 -11.52 3.15 3.68
N TYR A 174 -11.04 4.23 4.26
CA TYR A 174 -9.67 4.69 4.07
C TYR A 174 -8.65 3.61 4.49
N ALA A 175 -8.84 2.99 5.67
CA ALA A 175 -8.02 1.88 6.13
C ALA A 175 -8.10 0.67 5.19
N TYR A 176 -9.31 0.30 4.74
CA TYR A 176 -9.55 -0.80 3.81
C TYR A 176 -8.81 -0.62 2.48
N HIS A 177 -8.99 0.53 1.83
CA HIS A 177 -8.35 0.84 0.55
C HIS A 177 -6.82 0.94 0.70
N SER A 178 -6.34 1.53 1.80
CA SER A 178 -4.90 1.60 2.10
C SER A 178 -4.27 0.20 2.26
N ASN A 179 -4.90 -0.67 3.04
CA ASN A 179 -4.44 -2.04 3.26
C ASN A 179 -4.49 -2.87 1.96
N THR A 180 -5.54 -2.66 1.16
CA THR A 180 -5.71 -3.27 -0.17
C THR A 180 -4.60 -2.87 -1.12
N ILE A 181 -4.33 -1.57 -1.25
CA ILE A 181 -3.22 -1.06 -2.07
C ILE A 181 -1.90 -1.69 -1.64
N LEU A 182 -1.57 -1.65 -0.35
CA LEU A 182 -0.27 -2.12 0.13
C LEU A 182 -0.09 -3.63 -0.08
N THR A 183 -1.14 -4.41 0.14
CA THR A 183 -1.12 -5.87 -0.09
C THR A 183 -0.86 -6.21 -1.55
N GLN A 184 -1.56 -5.55 -2.48
CA GLN A 184 -1.30 -5.73 -3.91
C GLN A 184 0.08 -5.22 -4.31
N PHE A 185 0.51 -4.12 -3.70
CA PHE A 185 1.80 -3.51 -4.02
C PHE A 185 2.98 -4.36 -3.55
N ILE A 186 2.86 -5.11 -2.46
CA ILE A 186 3.87 -6.11 -2.03
C ILE A 186 4.17 -7.12 -3.15
N VAL A 187 3.15 -7.59 -3.87
CA VAL A 187 3.32 -8.53 -4.99
C VAL A 187 4.18 -7.90 -6.10
N ILE A 188 3.91 -6.63 -6.42
CA ILE A 188 4.67 -5.86 -7.41
C ILE A 188 6.11 -5.61 -6.93
N MET A 189 6.28 -5.15 -5.70
CA MET A 189 7.59 -4.86 -5.12
C MET A 189 8.46 -6.12 -5.11
N LYS A 190 7.93 -7.24 -4.62
CA LYS A 190 8.65 -8.52 -4.58
C LYS A 190 9.12 -8.93 -5.97
N ASN A 191 8.25 -8.83 -6.99
CA ASN A 191 8.64 -9.16 -8.36
C ASN A 191 9.74 -8.24 -8.90
N LEU A 192 9.63 -6.92 -8.68
CA LEU A 192 10.63 -5.95 -9.15
C LEU A 192 12.01 -6.22 -8.53
N TYR A 193 12.03 -6.49 -7.22
CA TYR A 193 13.26 -6.83 -6.51
C TYR A 193 13.89 -8.11 -7.05
N GLN A 194 13.12 -9.20 -7.12
CA GLN A 194 13.59 -10.48 -7.66
C GLN A 194 14.08 -10.36 -9.11
N THR A 195 13.36 -9.60 -9.94
CA THR A 195 13.74 -9.39 -11.35
C THR A 195 15.03 -8.58 -11.45
N SER A 196 15.19 -7.53 -10.64
CA SER A 196 16.42 -6.75 -10.62
C SER A 196 17.62 -7.59 -10.17
N ASP A 197 17.48 -8.39 -9.13
CA ASP A 197 18.57 -9.26 -8.65
C ASP A 197 18.98 -10.29 -9.70
N GLN A 198 18.00 -10.88 -10.41
CA GLN A 198 18.28 -11.83 -11.49
C GLN A 198 19.02 -11.19 -12.66
N VAL A 199 18.60 -10.00 -13.09
CA VAL A 199 19.23 -9.26 -14.19
C VAL A 199 20.65 -8.81 -13.81
N ASP A 200 20.85 -8.34 -12.58
CA ASP A 200 22.17 -7.93 -12.06
C ASP A 200 23.13 -9.13 -11.99
N SER A 201 22.65 -10.30 -11.53
CA SER A 201 23.47 -11.52 -11.41
C SER A 201 23.93 -12.12 -12.75
N GLN A 202 23.27 -11.77 -13.85
CA GLN A 202 23.52 -12.34 -15.17
C GLN A 202 24.09 -11.32 -16.17
N PHE A 203 24.65 -10.21 -15.69
CA PHE A 203 25.21 -9.15 -16.55
C PHE A 203 24.25 -8.67 -17.66
N GLY A 204 22.95 -8.61 -17.38
CA GLY A 204 21.97 -8.13 -18.35
C GLY A 204 21.46 -9.18 -19.37
N VAL A 205 21.75 -10.47 -19.17
CA VAL A 205 21.14 -11.56 -19.98
C VAL A 205 19.64 -11.62 -19.68
N PHE A 206 18.84 -11.53 -20.74
CA PHE A 206 17.44 -11.08 -20.69
C PHE A 206 16.41 -12.18 -20.96
N ASP A 207 16.84 -13.44 -20.93
CA ASP A 207 16.02 -14.57 -21.38
C ASP A 207 14.93 -14.97 -20.36
N LYS A 208 14.93 -14.33 -19.18
CA LYS A 208 13.93 -14.53 -18.12
C LYS A 208 13.17 -13.25 -17.80
N LEU A 209 12.62 -12.60 -18.83
CA LEU A 209 11.54 -11.62 -18.63
C LEU A 209 10.41 -12.26 -17.80
N PRO A 210 9.70 -11.51 -16.93
CA PRO A 210 8.64 -12.09 -16.12
C PRO A 210 7.63 -12.80 -17.02
N SER A 211 7.25 -14.04 -16.71
CA SER A 211 6.31 -14.83 -17.51
C SER A 211 4.91 -14.18 -17.49
N ASN A 212 4.55 -13.56 -16.37
CA ASN A 212 3.19 -13.06 -16.07
C ASN A 212 3.07 -11.52 -16.13
N VAL A 213 3.78 -10.86 -17.04
CA VAL A 213 3.75 -9.39 -17.20
C VAL A 213 2.34 -8.82 -17.34
N GLY A 214 1.44 -9.53 -18.05
CA GLY A 214 0.04 -9.12 -18.20
C GLY A 214 -0.70 -9.07 -16.86
N THR A 215 -0.45 -10.03 -15.97
CA THR A 215 -1.02 -10.06 -14.62
C THR A 215 -0.54 -8.87 -13.80
N TYR A 216 0.77 -8.56 -13.82
CA TYR A 216 1.32 -7.42 -13.09
C TYR A 216 0.76 -6.08 -13.59
N ARG A 217 0.57 -5.91 -14.91
CA ARG A 217 -0.12 -4.72 -15.46
C ARG A 217 -1.52 -4.57 -14.88
N LYS A 218 -2.31 -5.64 -14.85
CA LYS A 218 -3.68 -5.61 -14.31
C LYS A 218 -3.70 -5.33 -12.81
N ILE A 219 -2.73 -5.85 -12.05
CA ILE A 219 -2.57 -5.53 -10.61
C ILE A 219 -2.26 -4.04 -10.42
N ILE A 220 -1.38 -3.45 -11.23
CA ILE A 220 -1.07 -2.02 -11.14
C ILE A 220 -2.28 -1.15 -11.49
N ILE A 221 -3.08 -1.55 -12.49
CA ILE A 221 -4.35 -0.87 -12.82
C ILE A 221 -5.32 -0.94 -11.64
N PHE A 222 -5.44 -2.09 -10.99
CA PHE A 222 -6.24 -2.22 -9.78
C PHE A 222 -5.75 -1.28 -8.67
N ILE A 223 -4.44 -1.25 -8.41
CA ILE A 223 -3.84 -0.34 -7.43
C ILE A 223 -4.15 1.12 -7.77
N TYR A 224 -4.05 1.52 -9.03
CA TYR A 224 -4.39 2.87 -9.51
C TYR A 224 -5.87 3.23 -9.25
N ASN A 225 -6.79 2.28 -9.47
CA ASN A 225 -8.21 2.50 -9.21
C ASN A 225 -8.49 2.70 -7.71
N GLU A 226 -7.89 1.88 -6.85
CA GLU A 226 -8.00 2.01 -5.39
C GLU A 226 -7.42 3.35 -4.90
N TYR A 227 -6.31 3.76 -5.48
CA TYR A 227 -5.69 5.06 -5.25
C TYR A 227 -6.64 6.20 -5.65
N SER A 228 -7.37 6.06 -6.77
CA SER A 228 -8.34 7.06 -7.23
C SER A 228 -9.52 7.19 -6.28
N VAL A 229 -9.97 6.08 -5.69
CA VAL A 229 -10.98 6.08 -4.62
C VAL A 229 -10.47 6.85 -3.41
N LEU A 230 -9.24 6.58 -2.94
CA LEU A 230 -8.65 7.35 -1.83
C LEU A 230 -8.50 8.84 -2.14
N GLY A 231 -8.13 9.19 -3.38
CA GLY A 231 -8.06 10.58 -3.82
C GLY A 231 -9.39 11.33 -3.69
N SER A 232 -10.50 10.66 -3.98
CA SER A 232 -11.86 11.21 -3.80
C SER A 232 -12.26 11.40 -2.34
N ILE A 233 -11.62 10.69 -1.41
CA ILE A 233 -11.89 10.74 0.04
C ILE A 233 -11.13 11.90 0.72
N GLY A 234 -10.18 12.56 0.03
CA GLY A 234 -9.74 13.92 0.41
C GLY A 234 -8.26 14.14 0.73
N GLN A 235 -7.30 13.58 -0.04
CA GLN A 235 -5.88 13.92 0.13
C GLN A 235 -5.23 14.53 -1.14
N THR A 236 -4.57 15.68 -0.95
CA THR A 236 -3.92 16.50 -1.98
C THR A 236 -2.59 15.93 -2.52
N SER A 237 -2.00 14.91 -1.89
CA SER A 237 -0.73 14.27 -2.33
C SER A 237 -0.91 13.19 -3.42
N TYR A 238 -2.11 13.06 -3.97
CA TYR A 238 -2.52 11.94 -4.82
C TYR A 238 -1.76 11.85 -6.16
N LEU A 239 -1.46 12.99 -6.78
CA LEU A 239 -0.84 13.05 -8.12
C LEU A 239 0.54 12.40 -8.18
N THR A 240 1.35 12.55 -7.13
CA THR A 240 2.69 11.95 -7.07
C THR A 240 2.62 10.42 -7.05
N TYR A 241 1.61 9.84 -6.39
CA TYR A 241 1.39 8.40 -6.40
C TYR A 241 0.91 7.87 -7.75
N ILE A 242 0.07 8.64 -8.46
CA ILE A 242 -0.30 8.29 -9.84
C ILE A 242 0.94 8.25 -10.73
N HIS A 243 1.75 9.31 -10.72
CA HIS A 243 2.96 9.36 -11.55
C HIS A 243 3.94 8.23 -11.19
N PHE A 244 4.05 7.90 -9.90
CA PHE A 244 4.81 6.73 -9.44
C PHE A 244 4.30 5.43 -10.07
N LEU A 245 2.99 5.18 -10.07
CA LEU A 245 2.40 3.99 -10.68
C LEU A 245 2.56 3.98 -12.20
N GLU A 246 2.49 5.14 -12.86
CA GLU A 246 2.70 5.25 -14.32
C GLU A 246 4.11 4.78 -14.71
N ILE A 247 5.13 5.12 -13.92
CA ILE A 247 6.51 4.68 -14.16
C ILE A 247 6.64 3.16 -14.04
N ILE A 248 6.04 2.57 -13.00
CA ILE A 248 6.04 1.11 -12.82
C ILE A 248 5.27 0.43 -13.96
N TYR A 249 4.14 1.01 -14.34
CA TYR A 249 3.32 0.50 -15.42
C TYR A 249 4.04 0.56 -16.78
N CYS A 250 4.86 1.59 -17.03
CA CYS A 250 5.70 1.70 -18.22
C CYS A 250 6.66 0.52 -18.34
N TYR A 251 7.28 0.08 -17.24
CA TYR A 251 8.18 -1.06 -17.24
C TYR A 251 7.49 -2.34 -17.73
N TYR A 252 6.39 -2.73 -17.07
CA TYR A 252 5.68 -3.96 -17.47
C TYR A 252 5.05 -3.83 -18.86
N SER A 253 4.51 -2.67 -19.21
CA SER A 253 3.92 -2.45 -20.54
C SER A 253 4.98 -2.53 -21.64
N ALA A 254 6.15 -1.92 -21.46
CA ALA A 254 7.24 -2.00 -22.41
C ALA A 254 7.68 -3.45 -22.66
N VAL A 255 7.79 -4.25 -21.60
CA VAL A 255 8.10 -5.68 -21.72
C VAL A 255 7.03 -6.43 -22.51
N MET A 256 5.74 -6.11 -22.30
CA MET A 256 4.65 -6.76 -23.01
C MET A 256 4.61 -6.39 -24.50
N TYR A 257 4.72 -5.10 -24.84
CA TYR A 257 4.78 -4.64 -26.24
C TYR A 257 6.00 -5.21 -26.97
N TYR A 258 7.14 -5.33 -26.28
CA TYR A 258 8.31 -6.01 -26.82
C TYR A 258 8.03 -7.48 -27.16
N LYS A 259 7.37 -8.22 -26.26
CA LYS A 259 6.97 -9.62 -26.51
C LYS A 259 5.99 -9.76 -27.69
N ASN A 260 5.23 -8.71 -27.98
CA ASN A 260 4.31 -8.64 -29.11
C ASN A 260 4.97 -8.15 -30.41
N ASN A 261 6.30 -7.98 -30.45
CA ASN A 261 7.06 -7.42 -31.57
C ASN A 261 6.74 -5.95 -31.89
N GLU A 262 6.16 -5.21 -30.95
CA GLU A 262 5.82 -3.79 -31.09
C GLU A 262 6.92 -2.90 -30.49
N LEU A 263 8.14 -3.02 -31.05
CA LEU A 263 9.35 -2.43 -30.44
C LEU A 263 9.31 -0.90 -30.35
N GLY A 264 8.69 -0.23 -31.32
CA GLY A 264 8.54 1.23 -31.33
C GLY A 264 7.71 1.76 -30.16
N ILE A 265 6.64 1.05 -29.77
CA ILE A 265 5.80 1.36 -28.61
C ILE A 265 6.57 1.03 -27.33
N ALA A 266 7.20 -0.15 -27.28
CA ALA A 266 7.99 -0.58 -26.14
C ALA A 266 9.11 0.42 -25.79
N LEU A 267 9.84 0.91 -26.79
CA LEU A 267 10.89 1.91 -26.60
C LEU A 267 10.32 3.27 -26.19
N GLY A 268 9.18 3.69 -26.75
CA GLY A 268 8.48 4.92 -26.33
C GLY A 268 8.05 4.88 -24.85
N LEU A 269 7.50 3.76 -24.39
CA LEU A 269 7.15 3.55 -22.97
C LEU A 269 8.36 3.62 -22.05
N VAL A 270 9.48 3.02 -22.46
CA VAL A 270 10.73 3.08 -21.69
C VAL A 270 11.23 4.52 -21.57
N GLN A 271 11.25 5.25 -22.69
CA GLN A 271 11.67 6.65 -22.71
C GLN A 271 10.77 7.51 -21.83
N TYR A 272 9.45 7.32 -21.90
CA TYR A 272 8.49 8.02 -21.05
C TYR A 272 8.76 7.74 -19.55
N GLY A 273 8.90 6.47 -19.16
CA GLY A 273 9.14 6.09 -17.77
C GLY A 273 10.42 6.72 -17.20
N LEU A 274 11.52 6.66 -17.95
CA LEU A 274 12.80 7.27 -17.54
C LEU A 274 12.72 8.78 -17.44
N LEU A 275 12.07 9.44 -18.40
CA LEU A 275 11.88 10.89 -18.42
C LEU A 275 11.13 11.42 -17.20
N ASN A 276 10.17 10.64 -16.68
CA ASN A 276 9.36 11.03 -15.53
C ASN A 276 9.99 10.61 -14.19
N ALA A 277 10.81 9.56 -14.16
CA ALA A 277 11.43 9.03 -12.95
C ALA A 277 12.72 9.74 -12.52
N VAL A 278 13.57 10.14 -13.46
CA VAL A 278 14.96 10.56 -13.20
C VAL A 278 15.14 12.06 -13.40
N GLU A 279 15.87 12.72 -12.50
CA GLU A 279 16.24 14.14 -12.61
C GLU A 279 17.16 14.37 -13.82
N ASN A 280 17.03 15.53 -14.45
CA ASN A 280 17.77 15.88 -15.67
C ASN A 280 19.29 16.01 -15.43
N ASN A 281 20.05 14.91 -15.43
CA ASN A 281 21.52 14.91 -15.62
C ASN A 281 22.07 13.52 -16.00
N PRO A 282 23.34 13.38 -16.43
CA PRO A 282 23.85 13.24 -17.80
C PRO A 282 23.36 12.00 -18.60
N ILE A 283 22.32 11.33 -18.12
CA ILE A 283 21.61 10.30 -18.85
C ILE A 283 20.94 10.92 -20.09
N LYS A 284 20.36 12.14 -20.03
CA LYS A 284 19.88 12.83 -21.25
C LYS A 284 20.96 13.15 -22.29
N SER A 285 22.20 13.43 -21.87
CA SER A 285 23.33 13.69 -22.78
C SER A 285 23.96 12.40 -23.33
N LYS A 286 23.89 11.29 -22.60
CA LYS A 286 24.26 9.94 -23.08
C LYS A 286 23.15 9.23 -23.89
N LEU A 287 21.87 9.48 -23.57
CA LEU A 287 20.69 8.86 -24.20
C LEU A 287 20.16 9.64 -25.42
N LYS A 288 20.76 10.78 -25.81
CA LYS A 288 20.29 11.61 -26.95
C LYS A 288 18.76 11.82 -27.01
N ILE A 289 18.07 11.93 -25.86
CA ILE A 289 16.58 11.99 -25.82
C ILE A 289 16.03 13.32 -26.36
N TRP A 290 16.88 14.26 -26.78
CA TRP A 290 16.45 15.42 -27.56
C TRP A 290 17.09 15.41 -28.94
N LYS A 291 16.22 15.41 -29.95
CA LYS A 291 16.48 15.61 -31.38
C LYS A 291 17.56 16.71 -31.59
N LYS A 292 18.81 16.30 -31.81
CA LYS A 292 19.69 17.04 -32.72
C LYS A 292 19.71 16.30 -34.04
N LYS A 293 18.92 16.82 -34.99
CA LYS A 293 19.25 16.76 -36.41
C LYS A 293 20.76 17.04 -36.53
N ASN A 294 21.48 16.15 -37.20
CA ASN A 294 22.92 16.19 -37.45
C ASN A 294 23.79 15.78 -36.24
N GLN A 295 24.20 14.51 -36.17
CA GLN A 295 25.58 14.15 -36.51
C GLN A 295 25.84 12.64 -36.32
N VAL A 296 26.34 12.10 -37.42
CA VAL A 296 27.11 10.87 -37.59
C VAL A 296 28.26 10.81 -36.56
N ASN A 297 28.61 9.58 -36.14
CA ASN A 297 29.70 9.14 -35.26
C ASN A 297 29.35 8.88 -33.79
N THR A 298 28.97 7.63 -33.51
CA THR A 298 29.19 7.00 -32.20
C THR A 298 30.00 5.72 -32.38
N LYS A 299 31.30 5.86 -32.66
CA LYS A 299 32.32 4.87 -32.25
C LYS A 299 32.57 5.06 -30.75
N GLY A 300 31.61 4.65 -29.95
CA GLY A 300 31.72 4.64 -28.49
C GLY A 300 31.15 3.33 -27.99
N LYS A 301 31.99 2.30 -27.86
CA LYS A 301 31.68 1.12 -27.05
C LYS A 301 31.55 1.60 -25.60
N LEU A 302 30.35 2.03 -25.20
CA LEU A 302 29.99 2.14 -23.79
C LEU A 302 30.09 0.73 -23.21
N LYS A 303 31.07 0.50 -22.33
CA LYS A 303 31.18 -0.74 -21.58
C LYS A 303 29.93 -0.86 -20.73
N GLU A 304 29.07 -1.82 -21.05
CA GLU A 304 27.79 -2.11 -20.37
C GLU A 304 27.92 -2.12 -18.84
N GLY A 305 29.08 -2.55 -18.30
CA GLY A 305 29.36 -2.55 -16.86
C GLY A 305 29.42 -1.18 -16.17
N LYS A 306 29.72 -0.07 -16.88
CA LYS A 306 29.78 1.27 -16.25
C LYS A 306 28.42 1.97 -16.13
N LEU A 307 27.39 1.47 -16.83
CA LEU A 307 26.05 2.06 -16.78
C LEU A 307 25.28 1.64 -15.52
N LEU A 308 25.64 0.50 -14.94
CA LEU A 308 25.07 -0.01 -13.68
C LEU A 308 25.67 0.64 -12.42
N ASP A 309 26.82 1.32 -12.56
CA ASP A 309 27.54 2.01 -11.47
C ASP A 309 27.07 3.47 -11.28
N ASP A 310 26.41 4.08 -12.28
CA ASP A 310 25.91 5.46 -12.15
C ASP A 310 24.72 5.47 -11.15
N LYS A 311 24.81 6.32 -10.12
CA LYS A 311 23.73 6.49 -9.13
C LYS A 311 22.48 7.06 -9.83
N VAL A 312 21.34 6.38 -9.69
CA VAL A 312 20.05 6.90 -10.15
C VAL A 312 19.67 8.11 -9.31
N HIS A 313 19.53 9.27 -9.94
CA HIS A 313 19.07 10.50 -9.31
C HIS A 313 17.58 10.71 -9.63
N LEU A 314 16.70 10.48 -8.66
CA LEU A 314 15.25 10.62 -8.87
C LEU A 314 14.84 12.08 -9.08
N SER A 315 13.76 12.29 -9.84
CA SER A 315 13.20 13.62 -10.07
C SER A 315 12.74 14.28 -8.75
N ARG A 316 12.82 15.61 -8.66
CA ARG A 316 12.54 16.37 -7.41
C ARG A 316 11.20 16.04 -6.75
N GLN A 317 10.20 15.74 -7.55
CA GLN A 317 8.87 15.36 -7.08
C GLN A 317 8.86 14.07 -6.24
N PHE A 318 9.89 13.23 -6.38
CA PHE A 318 10.05 11.98 -5.64
C PHE A 318 11.14 12.05 -4.57
N THR A 319 11.82 13.18 -4.38
CA THR A 319 12.89 13.31 -3.37
C THR A 319 12.41 13.97 -2.09
N LYS A 320 11.54 14.98 -2.19
CA LYS A 320 10.97 15.68 -1.04
C LYS A 320 9.62 15.05 -0.66
N ASP A 321 9.46 14.70 0.61
CA ASP A 321 8.20 14.22 1.23
C ASP A 321 7.61 12.93 0.62
N PHE A 322 8.37 12.19 -0.21
CA PHE A 322 7.96 10.90 -0.77
C PHE A 322 8.52 9.74 0.07
N PRO A 323 7.75 8.66 0.33
CA PRO A 323 8.20 7.57 1.20
C PRO A 323 9.53 6.94 0.74
N PRO A 324 10.51 6.72 1.63
CA PRO A 324 11.79 6.09 1.28
C PRO A 324 11.65 4.72 0.59
N LEU A 325 10.66 3.92 1.01
CA LEU A 325 10.34 2.66 0.34
C LEU A 325 9.99 2.89 -1.14
N TYR A 326 9.12 3.85 -1.44
CA TYR A 326 8.72 4.11 -2.81
C TYR A 326 9.85 4.73 -3.64
N GLN A 327 10.70 5.56 -3.03
CA GLN A 327 11.93 6.02 -3.66
C GLN A 327 12.84 4.84 -4.05
N SER A 328 13.03 3.87 -3.14
CA SER A 328 13.82 2.67 -3.44
C SER A 328 13.26 1.86 -4.60
N ILE A 329 11.93 1.73 -4.69
CA ILE A 329 11.24 1.08 -5.80
C ILE A 329 11.45 1.84 -7.11
N LEU A 330 11.35 3.17 -7.11
CA LEU A 330 11.65 3.96 -8.30
C LEU A 330 13.08 3.74 -8.78
N VAL A 331 14.06 3.69 -7.88
CA VAL A 331 15.45 3.38 -8.25
C VAL A 331 15.55 2.00 -8.91
N VAL A 332 14.87 0.99 -8.36
CA VAL A 332 14.83 -0.37 -8.96
C VAL A 332 14.25 -0.33 -10.36
N VAL A 333 13.10 0.31 -10.53
CA VAL A 333 12.37 0.37 -11.81
C VAL A 333 13.12 1.20 -12.84
N SER A 334 13.73 2.32 -12.45
CA SER A 334 14.56 3.14 -13.33
C SER A 334 15.74 2.35 -13.88
N ARG A 335 16.43 1.56 -13.06
CA ARG A 335 17.51 0.68 -13.54
C ARG A 335 17.01 -0.35 -14.54
N LEU A 336 15.89 -1.00 -14.25
CA LEU A 336 15.28 -1.96 -15.17
C LEU A 336 14.88 -1.31 -16.50
N LEU A 337 14.34 -0.08 -16.47
CA LEU A 337 14.01 0.71 -17.65
C LEU A 337 15.27 1.15 -18.43
N GLU A 338 16.36 1.53 -17.76
CA GLU A 338 17.63 1.85 -18.41
C GLU A 338 18.16 0.64 -19.19
N ILE A 339 18.14 -0.54 -18.57
CA ILE A 339 18.55 -1.79 -19.22
C ILE A 339 17.68 -2.08 -20.45
N LEU A 340 16.35 -1.94 -20.32
CA LEU A 340 15.41 -2.08 -21.44
C LEU A 340 15.71 -1.08 -22.56
N TYR A 341 16.04 0.17 -22.21
CA TYR A 341 16.36 1.21 -23.18
C TYR A 341 17.54 0.81 -24.05
N PHE A 342 18.67 0.39 -23.44
CA PHE A 342 19.86 0.00 -24.21
C PHE A 342 19.57 -1.15 -25.15
N LYS A 343 18.85 -2.17 -24.67
CA LYS A 343 18.47 -3.32 -25.48
C LYS A 343 17.56 -2.93 -26.63
N PHE A 344 16.47 -2.23 -26.34
CA PHE A 344 15.46 -1.90 -27.34
C PHE A 344 15.98 -0.88 -28.35
N SER A 345 16.77 0.12 -27.93
CA SER A 345 17.40 1.06 -28.87
C SER A 345 18.31 0.33 -29.86
N LYS A 346 19.20 -0.54 -29.36
CA LYS A 346 20.11 -1.31 -30.22
C LYS A 346 19.36 -2.24 -31.18
N MET A 347 18.31 -2.92 -30.71
CA MET A 347 17.48 -3.77 -31.57
C MET A 347 16.73 -2.94 -32.61
N ASN A 348 16.23 -1.76 -32.24
CA ASN A 348 15.49 -0.91 -33.17
C ASN A 348 16.40 -0.28 -34.24
N GLU A 349 17.63 0.09 -33.86
CA GLU A 349 18.63 0.67 -34.77
C GLU A 349 19.20 -0.34 -35.77
N ILE A 350 19.22 -1.63 -35.42
CA ILE A 350 19.92 -2.66 -36.22
C ILE A 350 18.94 -3.61 -36.92
N ILE A 351 17.79 -3.89 -36.31
CA ILE A 351 16.88 -4.98 -36.73
C ILE A 351 15.51 -4.43 -37.13
N SER A 352 14.82 -3.72 -36.22
CA SER A 352 13.38 -3.47 -36.38
C SER A 352 13.02 -2.18 -37.09
N PHE A 353 13.87 -1.14 -37.04
CA PHE A 353 13.67 0.18 -37.66
C PHE A 353 12.26 0.78 -37.44
N SER A 354 11.63 0.48 -36.30
CA SER A 354 10.27 0.89 -36.00
C SER A 354 10.19 2.35 -35.60
N HIS A 355 9.10 3.03 -35.96
CA HIS A 355 8.80 4.38 -35.48
C HIS A 355 8.62 4.37 -33.96
N ILE A 356 9.31 5.27 -33.26
CA ILE A 356 9.24 5.39 -31.80
C ILE A 356 8.08 6.33 -31.44
N VAL A 357 7.15 5.85 -30.63
CA VAL A 357 5.98 6.62 -30.20
C VAL A 357 6.40 7.77 -29.28
N GLU A 358 5.89 8.97 -29.55
CA GLU A 358 6.23 10.18 -28.80
C GLU A 358 5.57 10.20 -27.40
N PRO A 359 6.16 10.87 -26.40
CA PRO A 359 5.66 10.88 -25.02
C PRO A 359 4.20 11.33 -24.84
N SER A 360 3.73 12.27 -25.65
CA SER A 360 2.35 12.75 -25.61
C SER A 360 1.35 11.67 -26.04
N GLU A 361 1.71 10.86 -27.04
CA GLU A 361 0.90 9.75 -27.49
C GLU A 361 0.92 8.60 -26.47
N ILE A 362 2.09 8.32 -25.86
CA ILE A 362 2.20 7.38 -24.73
C ILE A 362 1.20 7.74 -23.63
N GLN A 363 1.22 9.00 -23.18
CA GLN A 363 0.34 9.47 -22.11
C GLN A 363 -1.15 9.36 -22.47
N ALA A 364 -1.50 9.62 -23.73
CA ALA A 364 -2.90 9.64 -24.17
C ALA A 364 -3.47 8.24 -24.42
N LYS A 365 -2.68 7.33 -25.02
CA LYS A 365 -3.20 6.05 -25.55
C LYS A 365 -2.69 4.81 -24.84
N TYR A 366 -1.61 4.90 -24.07
CA TYR A 366 -0.93 3.72 -23.54
C TYR A 366 -0.82 3.68 -22.01
N LEU A 367 -1.25 4.74 -21.31
CA LEU A 367 -1.28 4.83 -19.84
C LEU A 367 -2.72 4.91 -19.29
N PHE A 368 -2.89 5.24 -18.00
CA PHE A 368 -4.17 5.18 -17.27
C PHE A 368 -5.30 6.08 -17.81
N LYS A 369 -4.99 7.01 -18.71
CA LYS A 369 -6.00 7.84 -19.41
C LYS A 369 -6.59 7.17 -20.65
N SER A 370 -6.03 6.03 -21.07
CA SER A 370 -6.47 5.30 -22.26
C SER A 370 -7.76 4.54 -22.00
N SER A 371 -8.68 4.58 -22.97
CA SER A 371 -9.93 3.80 -22.97
C SER A 371 -9.69 2.30 -23.15
N ASP A 372 -8.53 1.91 -23.68
CA ASP A 372 -8.28 0.55 -24.16
C ASP A 372 -7.53 -0.31 -23.14
N LEU A 373 -7.42 0.17 -21.89
CA LEU A 373 -6.77 -0.58 -20.83
C LEU A 373 -7.61 -1.77 -20.37
N PRO A 374 -6.99 -2.93 -20.07
CA PRO A 374 -7.70 -4.04 -19.49
C PRO A 374 -8.22 -3.68 -18.08
N ALA A 375 -9.27 -4.37 -17.65
CA ALA A 375 -9.73 -4.28 -16.27
C ALA A 375 -8.61 -4.63 -15.27
N GLY A 376 -8.61 -3.94 -14.14
CA GLY A 376 -7.74 -4.24 -13.02
C GLY A 376 -7.97 -5.64 -12.48
N LEU A 377 -6.92 -6.25 -11.92
CA LEU A 377 -6.98 -7.56 -11.27
C LEU A 377 -6.51 -7.43 -9.84
N GLN A 378 -7.36 -7.85 -8.90
CA GLN A 378 -6.97 -8.05 -7.51
C GLN A 378 -6.45 -9.47 -7.31
N VAL A 379 -5.33 -9.62 -6.62
CA VAL A 379 -4.91 -10.91 -6.06
C VAL A 379 -5.60 -11.05 -4.69
N PRO A 380 -6.59 -11.95 -4.54
CA PRO A 380 -7.30 -12.07 -3.27
C PRO A 380 -6.33 -12.56 -2.18
N PRO A 381 -6.36 -11.97 -0.97
CA PRO A 381 -5.60 -12.51 0.14
C PRO A 381 -6.19 -13.88 0.51
N SER A 382 -5.44 -14.96 0.26
CA SER A 382 -5.90 -16.33 0.53
C SER A 382 -5.83 -16.66 2.03
N GLY A 383 -6.81 -17.42 2.53
CA GLY A 383 -6.85 -17.87 3.93
C GLY A 383 -6.88 -16.71 4.92
N VAL A 384 -7.78 -15.75 4.69
CA VAL A 384 -8.13 -14.71 5.67
C VAL A 384 -9.44 -15.15 6.30
N ASP A 385 -9.37 -15.53 7.57
CA ASP A 385 -10.56 -15.86 8.35
C ASP A 385 -11.22 -14.59 8.90
N SER A 386 -12.52 -14.64 9.14
CA SER A 386 -13.21 -13.55 9.84
C SER A 386 -12.77 -13.53 11.30
N PHE A 387 -12.64 -12.33 11.85
CA PHE A 387 -12.48 -12.15 13.29
C PHE A 387 -13.77 -12.55 14.00
N ILE A 388 -13.62 -13.41 15.02
CA ILE A 388 -14.72 -13.84 15.89
C ILE A 388 -14.29 -13.54 17.32
N PRO A 389 -14.96 -12.59 18.01
CA PRO A 389 -14.69 -12.31 19.41
C PRO A 389 -14.78 -13.57 20.28
N ASP A 390 -13.93 -13.66 21.29
CA ASP A 390 -13.89 -14.83 22.18
C ASP A 390 -15.24 -15.08 22.88
N CYS A 391 -16.01 -14.03 23.17
CA CYS A 391 -17.36 -14.13 23.75
C CYS A 391 -18.41 -14.79 22.83
N ILE A 392 -18.14 -14.91 21.52
CA ILE A 392 -19.02 -15.59 20.54
C ILE A 392 -18.53 -17.02 20.25
N GLN A 393 -17.25 -17.32 20.46
CA GLN A 393 -16.70 -18.65 20.17
C GLN A 393 -17.38 -19.70 21.06
N THR A 394 -18.05 -20.66 20.44
CA THR A 394 -18.70 -21.77 21.15
C THR A 394 -17.62 -22.77 21.60
N GLU A 395 -17.70 -23.21 22.86
CA GLU A 395 -16.85 -24.28 23.41
C GLU A 395 -16.94 -25.54 22.52
N GLY A 396 -16.00 -25.69 21.58
CA GLY A 396 -16.01 -26.78 20.60
C GLY A 396 -15.38 -26.41 19.25
N SER A 397 -15.31 -25.14 18.88
CA SER A 397 -14.53 -24.67 17.73
C SER A 397 -13.18 -24.13 18.17
N SER A 398 -12.30 -24.99 18.68
CA SER A 398 -10.88 -24.64 18.75
C SER A 398 -10.28 -24.69 17.34
N SER A 399 -10.66 -23.75 16.47
CA SER A 399 -9.66 -23.24 15.55
C SER A 399 -8.74 -22.41 16.44
N ALA A 400 -7.62 -23.01 16.85
CA ALA A 400 -6.55 -22.23 17.45
C ALA A 400 -6.44 -20.93 16.65
N LEU A 401 -6.55 -19.77 17.33
CA LEU A 401 -5.93 -18.54 16.84
C LEU A 401 -4.68 -18.98 16.09
N PRO A 402 -4.53 -18.71 14.77
CA PRO A 402 -3.42 -19.23 13.98
C PRO A 402 -2.18 -19.05 14.83
N ALA A 403 -1.58 -20.18 15.23
CA ALA A 403 -0.79 -20.30 16.44
C ALA A 403 -0.02 -19.01 16.72
N ARG A 404 -0.20 -18.43 17.93
CA ARG A 404 0.46 -17.21 18.44
C ARG A 404 2.00 -17.32 18.52
N ASN A 405 2.63 -18.02 17.59
CA ASN A 405 4.05 -17.99 17.32
C ASN A 405 4.31 -16.87 16.31
N TYR A 406 4.26 -15.64 16.79
CA TYR A 406 4.60 -14.46 16.01
C TYR A 406 6.11 -14.18 16.00
N PHE A 407 6.98 -15.19 16.09
CA PHE A 407 8.43 -14.95 15.94
C PHE A 407 9.14 -16.06 15.17
#